data_AF-A0A453KIQ3-F1
#
_entry.id   AF-A0A453KIQ3-F1
#
_cell.length_a   1.000
_cell.length_b   1.000
_cell.length_c   1.000
_cell.angle_alpha   90.00
_cell.angle_beta   90.00
_cell.angle_gamma   90.00
#
_symmetry.space_group_name_H-M   'P 1'
#
loop_
_entity.id
_entity.type
_entity.pdbx_description
1 polymer ?
#
loop_
_entity_poly.entity_id
_entity_poly.type
_entity_poly.pdbx_seq_one_letter_code
_entity_poly.pdbx_strand_id
1 'polypeptide(L)'
;MNEYRDRVVLPGASEMSGKQINTCLKVMDMTGLKLSALNQIKMLSTITAVDDLNYPEKTETYYIVNAPYVFSACWKVVKPLLQERTKKKIKVLYGPGRDELLKVMDYASLPHFCKREGSGSGSSSDEVDCYSYDHPFHQELYNYVKQQALRNQDSVGPAKQGSMHVRVPTPDLEEAKIMETIQSELHNLKGGDGISRSFSRITIEGP
;
A
#
# COMPACT_ATOMS: atom_id res chain seq x y z
N MET A 1 -5.18 -7.65 -0.72
CA MET A 1 -5.30 -8.05 0.71
C MET A 1 -6.41 -7.27 1.41
N ASN A 2 -6.37 -5.94 1.49
CA ASN A 2 -7.43 -5.15 2.15
C ASN A 2 -8.83 -5.38 1.57
N GLU A 3 -8.94 -5.47 0.25
CA GLU A 3 -10.23 -5.74 -0.39
C GLU A 3 -10.76 -7.14 -0.06
N TYR A 4 -9.90 -8.17 -0.04
CA TYR A 4 -10.28 -9.52 0.40
C TYR A 4 -10.76 -9.53 1.85
N ARG A 5 -10.04 -8.82 2.74
CA ARG A 5 -10.45 -8.64 4.12
C ARG A 5 -11.85 -8.02 4.20
N ASP A 6 -12.07 -6.92 3.49
CA ASP A 6 -13.30 -6.14 3.60
C ASP A 6 -14.51 -6.82 2.94
N ARG A 7 -14.30 -7.59 1.88
CA ARG A 7 -15.38 -8.22 1.11
C ARG A 7 -15.65 -9.68 1.47
N VAL A 8 -14.69 -10.37 2.06
CA VAL A 8 -14.79 -11.81 2.35
C VAL A 8 -14.62 -12.08 3.83
N VAL A 9 -13.49 -11.69 4.43
CA VAL A 9 -13.15 -12.07 5.81
C VAL A 9 -14.09 -11.41 6.83
N LEU A 10 -14.26 -10.09 6.79
CA LEU A 10 -15.07 -9.35 7.77
C LEU A 10 -16.57 -9.68 7.68
N PRO A 11 -17.19 -9.78 6.48
CA PRO A 11 -18.56 -10.25 6.36
C PRO A 11 -18.76 -11.67 6.89
N GLY A 12 -17.88 -12.61 6.53
CA GLY A 12 -17.96 -13.99 7.02
C GLY A 12 -17.84 -14.08 8.54
N ALA A 13 -16.90 -13.34 9.14
CA ALA A 13 -16.77 -13.26 10.59
C ALA A 13 -18.01 -12.63 11.26
N SER A 14 -18.64 -11.66 10.60
CA SER A 14 -19.86 -11.02 11.10
C SER A 14 -21.05 -12.00 11.13
N GLU A 15 -21.19 -12.79 10.07
CA GLU A 15 -22.23 -13.82 9.96
C GLU A 15 -22.03 -14.91 11.03
N MET A 16 -20.81 -15.43 11.18
CA MET A 16 -20.48 -16.47 12.15
C MET A 16 -20.68 -16.03 13.61
N SER A 17 -20.40 -14.77 13.92
CA SER A 17 -20.54 -14.22 15.28
C SER A 17 -21.92 -13.65 15.59
N GLY A 18 -22.79 -13.53 14.57
CA GLY A 18 -24.09 -12.87 14.69
C GLY A 18 -24.02 -11.38 15.02
N LYS A 19 -22.86 -10.74 14.82
CA LYS A 19 -22.60 -9.33 15.14
C LYS A 19 -21.82 -8.66 14.03
N GLN A 20 -22.02 -7.37 13.82
CA GLN A 20 -21.29 -6.65 12.79
C GLN A 20 -19.82 -6.45 13.19
N ILE A 21 -18.90 -7.04 12.41
CA ILE A 21 -17.45 -6.89 12.54
C ILE A 21 -16.93 -6.07 11.37
N ASN A 22 -16.44 -4.86 11.64
CA ASN A 22 -15.98 -3.91 10.61
C ASN A 22 -14.48 -3.60 10.69
N THR A 23 -13.82 -4.06 11.76
CA THR A 23 -12.47 -3.68 12.15
C THR A 23 -11.59 -4.90 12.35
N CYS A 24 -10.27 -4.71 12.28
CA CYS A 24 -9.28 -5.74 12.55
C CYS A 24 -8.13 -5.22 13.42
N LEU A 25 -7.45 -6.15 14.08
CA LEU A 25 -6.15 -5.93 14.72
C LEU A 25 -5.04 -6.38 13.75
N LYS A 26 -3.90 -5.68 13.77
CA LYS A 26 -2.71 -6.06 12.99
C LYS A 26 -1.55 -6.30 13.95
N VAL A 27 -0.99 -7.51 13.94
CA VAL A 27 0.18 -7.87 14.75
C VAL A 27 1.39 -8.05 13.84
N MET A 28 2.51 -7.43 14.19
CA MET A 28 3.70 -7.37 13.35
C MET A 28 4.94 -7.73 14.15
N ASP A 29 5.53 -8.86 13.80
CA ASP A 29 6.77 -9.35 14.40
C ASP A 29 7.98 -8.64 13.80
N MET A 30 8.78 -8.00 14.66
CA MET A 30 10.01 -7.30 14.28
C MET A 30 11.28 -8.12 14.60
N THR A 31 11.13 -9.40 14.95
CA THR A 31 12.26 -10.30 15.16
C THR A 31 13.21 -10.28 13.96
N GLY A 32 14.51 -10.10 14.22
CA GLY A 32 15.52 -10.08 13.17
C GLY A 32 15.65 -8.76 12.40
N LEU A 33 14.92 -7.70 12.77
CA LEU A 33 15.05 -6.38 12.16
C LEU A 33 16.48 -5.81 12.35
N LYS A 34 17.09 -5.37 11.25
CA LYS A 34 18.44 -4.76 11.21
C LYS A 34 18.37 -3.35 10.64
N LEU A 35 19.33 -2.49 10.97
CA LEU A 35 19.43 -1.13 10.39
C LEU A 35 19.54 -1.15 8.86
N SER A 36 20.16 -2.17 8.28
CA SER A 36 20.25 -2.33 6.83
C SER A 36 18.87 -2.52 6.16
N ALA A 37 17.85 -2.91 6.91
CA ALA A 37 16.48 -3.08 6.43
C ALA A 37 15.65 -1.78 6.45
N LEU A 38 16.27 -0.60 6.62
CA LEU A 38 15.56 0.70 6.59
C LEU A 38 14.67 0.88 5.36
N ASN A 39 15.08 0.40 4.19
CA ASN A 39 14.23 0.44 2.99
C ASN A 39 12.97 -0.42 3.13
N GLN A 40 13.06 -1.59 3.78
CA GLN A 40 11.89 -2.43 4.06
C GLN A 40 10.94 -1.75 5.05
N ILE A 41 11.48 -1.08 6.05
CA ILE A 41 10.70 -0.30 7.02
C ILE A 41 10.00 0.89 6.34
N LYS A 42 10.67 1.56 5.38
CA LYS A 42 10.03 2.59 4.55
C LYS A 42 8.88 2.00 3.73
N MET A 43 9.07 0.84 3.09
CA MET A 43 7.97 0.16 2.38
C MET A 43 6.79 -0.13 3.32
N LEU A 44 7.05 -0.63 4.53
CA LEU A 44 6.01 -0.85 5.53
C LEU A 44 5.26 0.44 5.89
N SER A 45 5.98 1.57 6.02
CA SER A 45 5.36 2.86 6.27
C SER A 45 4.47 3.31 5.11
N THR A 46 4.89 3.07 3.88
CA THR A 46 4.08 3.35 2.68
C THR A 46 2.84 2.47 2.64
N ILE A 47 2.96 1.17 2.93
CA ILE A 47 1.82 0.26 3.03
C ILE A 47 0.83 0.75 4.08
N THR A 48 1.33 1.15 5.26
CA THR A 48 0.49 1.68 6.34
C THR A 48 -0.21 2.98 5.92
N ALA A 49 0.50 3.89 5.25
CA ALA A 49 -0.08 5.14 4.76
C ALA A 49 -1.15 4.89 3.68
N VAL A 50 -0.92 3.96 2.75
CA VAL A 50 -1.88 3.56 1.72
C VAL A 50 -3.12 2.90 2.35
N ASP A 51 -2.91 2.03 3.34
CA ASP A 51 -3.99 1.41 4.13
C ASP A 51 -4.88 2.49 4.75
N ASP A 52 -4.30 3.47 5.45
CA ASP A 52 -5.08 4.51 6.11
C ASP A 52 -5.80 5.43 5.13
N LEU A 53 -5.16 5.83 4.04
CA LEU A 53 -5.74 6.75 3.06
C LEU A 53 -6.95 6.13 2.35
N ASN A 54 -6.86 4.85 1.97
CA ASN A 54 -7.89 4.19 1.17
C ASN A 54 -8.89 3.39 1.99
N TYR A 55 -8.50 2.93 3.18
CA TYR A 55 -9.34 2.13 4.08
C TYR A 55 -9.36 2.75 5.48
N PRO A 56 -9.81 4.02 5.58
CA PRO A 56 -9.87 4.69 6.87
C PRO A 56 -10.72 3.87 7.84
N GLU A 57 -10.29 3.82 9.10
CA GLU A 57 -11.05 3.24 10.22
C GLU A 57 -11.20 1.70 10.21
N LYS A 58 -10.59 0.96 9.28
CA LYS A 58 -10.65 -0.52 9.27
C LYS A 58 -9.71 -1.21 10.25
N THR A 59 -8.67 -0.53 10.73
CA THR A 59 -7.76 -1.07 11.74
C THR A 59 -8.01 -0.41 13.09
N GLU A 60 -8.19 -1.21 14.14
CA GLU A 60 -8.33 -0.72 15.51
C GLU A 60 -6.97 -0.40 16.13
N THR A 61 -6.09 -1.40 16.17
CA THR A 61 -4.75 -1.28 16.78
C THR A 61 -3.72 -2.03 15.94
N TYR A 62 -2.55 -1.43 15.79
CA TYR A 62 -1.35 -2.04 15.24
C TYR A 62 -0.43 -2.41 16.41
N TYR A 63 -0.23 -3.69 16.63
CA TYR A 63 0.72 -4.22 17.61
C TYR A 63 2.04 -4.54 16.91
N ILE A 64 3.10 -3.83 17.28
CA ILE A 64 4.45 -4.13 16.85
C ILE A 64 5.12 -4.90 17.99
N VAL A 65 5.39 -6.18 17.80
CA VAL A 65 5.97 -7.08 18.81
C VAL A 65 7.42 -7.43 18.48
N ASN A 66 8.14 -7.93 19.47
CA ASN A 66 9.56 -8.28 19.40
C ASN A 66 10.41 -7.14 18.82
N ALA A 67 10.04 -5.89 19.10
CA ALA A 67 10.74 -4.72 18.58
C ALA A 67 12.19 -4.68 19.12
N PRO A 68 13.23 -4.84 18.27
CA PRO A 68 14.60 -4.73 18.74
C PRO A 68 14.96 -3.27 18.99
N TYR A 69 16.02 -2.98 19.76
CA TYR A 69 16.42 -1.60 20.08
C TYR A 69 16.59 -0.70 18.85
N VAL A 70 17.06 -1.28 17.74
CA VAL A 70 17.19 -0.61 16.44
C VAL A 70 15.88 -0.06 15.89
N PHE A 71 14.73 -0.68 16.23
CA PHE A 71 13.41 -0.21 15.80
C PHE A 71 13.17 1.24 16.21
N SER A 72 13.67 1.67 17.37
CA SER A 72 13.51 3.05 17.86
C SER A 72 14.07 4.10 16.88
N ALA A 73 15.23 3.84 16.27
CA ALA A 73 15.84 4.72 15.28
C ALA A 73 15.01 4.77 13.99
N CYS A 74 14.53 3.61 13.54
CA CYS A 74 13.70 3.52 12.34
C CYS A 74 12.34 4.19 12.55
N TRP A 75 11.77 4.04 13.74
CA TRP A 75 10.50 4.64 14.13
C TRP A 75 10.56 6.16 14.14
N LYS A 76 11.69 6.78 14.54
CA LYS A 76 11.88 8.23 14.44
C LYS A 76 11.78 8.75 13.00
N VAL A 77 12.20 7.95 12.01
CA VAL A 77 12.13 8.29 10.59
C VAL A 77 10.73 8.03 10.01
N VAL A 78 10.07 6.96 10.44
CA VAL A 78 8.75 6.56 9.94
C VAL A 78 7.60 7.36 10.55
N LYS A 79 7.64 7.59 11.87
CA LYS A 79 6.53 8.22 12.61
C LYS A 79 6.07 9.54 12.01
N PRO A 80 6.93 10.45 11.51
CA PRO A 80 6.50 11.69 10.86
C PRO A 80 5.68 11.48 9.59
N LEU A 81 5.89 10.37 8.87
CA LEU A 81 5.20 10.05 7.60
C LEU A 81 3.77 9.52 7.81
N LEU A 82 3.45 9.11 9.05
CA LEU A 82 2.14 8.57 9.39
C LEU A 82 1.16 9.69 9.76
N GLN A 83 -0.13 9.44 9.56
CA GLN A 83 -1.18 10.35 10.02
C GLN A 83 -1.38 10.24 11.54
N GLU A 84 -1.84 11.31 12.19
CA GLU A 84 -2.03 11.33 13.66
C GLU A 84 -2.95 10.23 14.17
N ARG A 85 -4.03 9.92 13.44
CA ARG A 85 -4.94 8.81 13.77
C ARG A 85 -4.23 7.46 13.81
N THR A 86 -3.29 7.24 12.90
CA THR A 86 -2.50 6.00 12.81
C THR A 86 -1.50 5.92 13.95
N LYS A 87 -0.81 7.03 14.24
CA LYS A 87 0.15 7.11 15.34
C LYS A 87 -0.49 6.71 16.67
N LYS A 88 -1.74 7.12 16.91
CA LYS A 88 -2.51 6.80 18.13
C LYS A 88 -2.89 5.32 18.24
N LYS A 89 -2.98 4.60 17.10
CA LYS A 89 -3.35 3.18 17.04
C LYS A 89 -2.16 2.24 17.12
N ILE A 90 -0.93 2.74 17.04
CA ILE A 90 0.28 1.92 17.06
C ILE A 90 0.76 1.72 18.50
N LYS A 91 0.86 0.45 18.91
CA LYS A 91 1.45 0.01 20.17
C LYS A 91 2.74 -0.75 19.87
N VAL A 92 3.85 -0.26 20.42
CA VAL A 92 5.17 -0.90 20.28
C VAL A 92 5.47 -1.67 21.56
N LEU A 93 5.73 -2.96 21.43
CA LEU A 93 5.98 -3.90 22.52
C LEU A 93 7.39 -4.49 22.38
N TYR A 94 8.19 -4.34 23.43
CA TYR A 94 9.55 -4.86 23.52
C TYR A 94 9.50 -6.29 24.09
N GLY A 95 9.35 -7.28 23.21
CA GLY A 95 9.14 -8.70 23.55
C GLY A 95 7.92 -9.29 22.83
N PRO A 96 7.53 -10.54 23.12
CA PRO A 96 6.49 -11.26 22.35
C PRO A 96 5.10 -10.63 22.44
N GLY A 97 4.88 -9.71 23.38
CA GLY A 97 3.62 -8.97 23.49
C GLY A 97 2.43 -9.80 23.97
N ARG A 98 2.69 -11.02 24.47
CA ARG A 98 1.69 -11.99 24.92
C ARG A 98 0.65 -11.39 25.86
N ASP A 99 1.09 -10.77 26.95
CA ASP A 99 0.19 -10.22 27.97
C ASP A 99 -0.70 -9.10 27.45
N GLU A 100 -0.19 -8.27 26.54
CA GLU A 100 -0.97 -7.19 25.92
C GLU A 100 -1.96 -7.69 24.87
N LEU A 101 -1.59 -8.74 24.12
CA LEU A 101 -2.48 -9.35 23.14
C LEU A 101 -3.58 -10.16 23.82
N LEU A 102 -3.29 -10.86 24.91
CA LEU A 102 -4.31 -11.62 25.67
C LEU A 102 -5.41 -10.74 26.29
N LYS A 103 -5.21 -9.42 26.37
CA LYS A 103 -6.27 -8.48 26.77
C LYS A 103 -7.33 -8.28 25.69
N VAL A 104 -7.03 -8.63 24.43
CA VAL A 104 -7.88 -8.33 23.27
C VAL A 104 -8.17 -9.55 22.39
N MET A 105 -7.53 -10.69 22.63
CA MET A 105 -7.77 -11.93 21.90
C MET A 105 -7.53 -13.18 22.75
N ASP A 106 -8.17 -14.27 22.38
CA ASP A 106 -8.02 -15.57 23.04
C ASP A 106 -6.63 -16.18 22.79
N TYR A 107 -6.18 -17.01 23.73
CA TYR A 107 -4.89 -17.70 23.64
C TYR A 107 -4.76 -18.55 22.36
N ALA A 108 -5.84 -19.22 21.94
CA ALA A 108 -5.84 -20.03 20.72
C ALA A 108 -5.50 -19.20 19.46
N SER A 109 -5.97 -17.96 19.43
CA SER A 109 -5.81 -17.00 18.33
C SER A 109 -4.46 -16.27 18.34
N LEU A 110 -3.66 -16.43 19.41
CA LEU A 110 -2.34 -15.80 19.45
C LEU A 110 -1.44 -16.32 18.33
N PRO A 111 -0.66 -15.44 17.68
CA PRO A 111 0.38 -15.88 16.75
C PRO A 111 1.40 -16.78 17.45
N HIS A 112 1.96 -17.75 16.74
CA HIS A 112 2.96 -18.69 17.26
C HIS A 112 4.19 -17.98 17.87
N PHE A 113 4.64 -16.87 17.25
CA PHE A 113 5.73 -16.04 17.77
C PHE A 113 5.38 -15.25 19.05
N CYS A 114 4.11 -15.15 19.42
CA CYS A 114 3.63 -14.57 20.68
C CYS A 114 3.38 -15.63 21.77
N LYS A 115 3.23 -16.91 21.39
CA LYS A 115 2.95 -18.02 22.31
C LYS A 115 4.22 -18.52 23.02
N ARG A 116 5.36 -18.47 22.33
CA ARG A 116 6.64 -19.00 22.83
C ARG A 116 7.15 -18.24 24.06
N GLU A 117 7.48 -18.99 25.11
CA GLU A 117 8.25 -18.51 26.26
C GLU A 117 9.70 -18.98 26.11
N GLY A 118 10.63 -18.03 25.93
CA GLY A 118 12.08 -18.28 25.88
C GLY A 118 12.70 -18.50 24.48
N SER A 119 14.03 -18.43 24.41
CA SER A 119 14.84 -18.48 23.18
C SER A 119 15.07 -19.89 22.60
N GLY A 120 14.26 -20.87 22.99
CA GLY A 120 14.44 -22.26 22.58
C GLY A 120 13.87 -22.55 21.19
N SER A 121 14.70 -23.11 20.29
CA SER A 121 14.25 -23.77 19.06
C SER A 121 13.53 -25.08 19.38
N GLY A 122 12.33 -24.99 19.94
CA GLY A 122 11.42 -26.13 20.04
C GLY A 122 10.51 -26.15 18.82
N SER A 123 10.77 -27.06 17.89
CA SER A 123 9.83 -27.39 16.81
C SER A 123 8.62 -28.10 17.42
N SER A 124 7.53 -27.39 17.70
CA SER A 124 6.24 -28.05 17.90
C SER A 124 5.76 -28.56 16.55
N SER A 125 5.87 -29.88 16.36
CA SER A 125 5.58 -30.63 15.13
C SER A 125 4.16 -30.45 14.58
N ASP A 126 3.23 -29.95 15.41
CA ASP A 126 1.80 -29.83 15.10
C ASP A 126 1.37 -28.39 14.80
N GLU A 127 2.29 -27.42 14.75
CA GLU A 127 1.94 -26.03 14.47
C GLU A 127 1.83 -25.79 12.96
N VAL A 128 0.60 -25.50 12.49
CA VAL A 128 0.34 -25.14 11.09
C VAL A 128 1.19 -23.92 10.72
N ASP A 129 2.10 -24.08 9.75
CA ASP A 129 2.92 -22.99 9.27
C ASP A 129 2.05 -21.93 8.56
N CYS A 130 1.79 -20.82 9.26
CA CYS A 130 1.00 -19.71 8.75
C CYS A 130 1.70 -18.93 7.63
N TYR A 131 2.98 -19.17 7.36
CA TYR A 131 3.73 -18.57 6.26
C TYR A 131 3.78 -19.45 5.00
N SER A 132 3.41 -20.72 5.11
CA SER A 132 3.39 -21.65 3.97
C SER A 132 2.39 -21.19 2.92
N TYR A 133 2.79 -21.17 1.64
CA TYR A 133 1.89 -20.89 0.53
C TYR A 133 0.68 -21.83 0.46
N ASP A 134 0.83 -23.04 1.01
CA ASP A 134 -0.23 -24.05 1.04
C ASP A 134 -1.24 -23.81 2.17
N HIS A 135 -1.02 -22.83 3.05
CA HIS A 135 -1.98 -22.50 4.08
C HIS A 135 -3.34 -22.09 3.44
N PRO A 136 -4.49 -22.60 3.93
CA PRO A 136 -5.79 -22.38 3.32
C PRO A 136 -6.10 -20.90 3.03
N PHE A 137 -5.79 -20.03 3.99
CA PHE A 137 -5.93 -18.57 3.82
C PHE A 137 -5.20 -18.02 2.59
N HIS A 138 -3.95 -18.43 2.33
CA HIS A 138 -3.16 -17.91 1.20
C HIS A 138 -3.69 -18.44 -0.13
N GLN A 139 -4.14 -19.70 -0.15
CA GLN A 139 -4.79 -20.28 -1.33
C GLN A 139 -6.11 -19.55 -1.66
N GLU A 140 -6.96 -19.33 -0.66
CA GLU A 140 -8.22 -18.61 -0.84
C GLU A 140 -8.00 -17.17 -1.31
N LEU A 141 -7.06 -16.45 -0.68
CA LEU A 141 -6.68 -15.10 -1.08
C LEU A 141 -6.18 -15.07 -2.53
N TYR A 142 -5.30 -15.99 -2.91
CA TYR A 142 -4.80 -16.09 -4.28
C TYR A 142 -5.94 -16.35 -5.28
N ASN A 143 -6.81 -17.31 -4.98
CA ASN A 143 -7.96 -17.64 -5.81
C ASN A 143 -8.90 -16.46 -5.99
N TYR A 144 -9.19 -15.73 -4.90
CA TYR A 144 -9.99 -14.51 -4.94
C TYR A 144 -9.38 -13.45 -5.86
N VAL A 145 -8.08 -13.17 -5.69
CA VAL A 145 -7.37 -12.17 -6.52
C VAL A 145 -7.39 -12.60 -7.99
N LYS A 146 -7.17 -13.89 -8.27
CA LYS A 146 -7.23 -14.45 -9.62
C LYS A 146 -8.61 -14.28 -10.26
N GLN A 147 -9.68 -14.56 -9.52
CA GLN A 147 -11.06 -14.38 -10.00
C GLN A 147 -11.40 -12.91 -10.26
N GLN A 148 -10.98 -11.99 -9.39
CA GLN A 148 -11.17 -10.57 -9.62
C GLN A 148 -10.43 -10.09 -10.88
N ALA A 149 -9.20 -10.56 -11.11
CA ALA A 149 -8.42 -10.19 -12.29
C ALA A 149 -9.10 -10.66 -13.59
N LEU A 150 -9.64 -11.88 -13.61
CA LEU A 150 -10.37 -12.42 -14.77
C LEU A 150 -11.66 -11.63 -15.03
N ARG A 151 -12.44 -11.34 -13.97
CA ARG A 151 -13.67 -10.54 -14.08
C ARG A 151 -13.41 -9.13 -14.60
N ASN A 152 -12.27 -8.53 -14.26
CA ASN A 152 -11.85 -7.22 -14.77
C ASN A 152 -11.32 -7.27 -16.21
N GLN A 153 -10.96 -8.45 -16.73
CA GLN A 153 -10.66 -8.62 -18.16
C GLN A 153 -11.93 -8.70 -19.01
N ASP A 154 -13.02 -9.23 -18.45
CA ASP A 154 -14.33 -9.28 -19.10
C ASP A 154 -15.09 -7.92 -19.04
N SER A 155 -14.66 -7.00 -18.15
CA SER A 155 -15.12 -5.62 -18.22
C SER A 155 -14.45 -4.91 -19.40
N VAL A 156 -15.24 -4.57 -20.43
CA VAL A 156 -14.83 -3.62 -21.47
C VAL A 156 -14.18 -2.44 -20.78
N GLY A 157 -12.89 -2.21 -21.05
CA GLY A 157 -12.15 -1.09 -20.47
C GLY A 157 -12.86 0.25 -20.75
N PRO A 158 -12.41 1.38 -20.16
CA PRO A 158 -12.98 2.67 -20.50
C PRO A 158 -13.03 2.78 -22.03
N ALA A 159 -14.24 2.99 -22.57
CA ALA A 159 -14.41 3.12 -24.00
C ALA A 159 -13.38 4.13 -24.49
N LYS A 160 -12.61 3.79 -25.53
CA LYS A 160 -11.72 4.76 -26.17
C LYS A 160 -12.58 5.95 -26.54
N GLN A 161 -12.51 7.04 -25.76
CA GLN A 161 -13.02 8.31 -26.22
C GLN A 161 -12.18 8.63 -27.46
N GLY A 162 -12.83 8.59 -28.63
CA GLY A 162 -12.23 9.11 -29.85
C GLY A 162 -11.77 10.54 -29.60
N SER A 163 -10.71 10.97 -30.27
CA SER A 163 -10.26 12.35 -30.16
C SER A 163 -11.41 13.29 -30.52
N MET A 164 -11.74 14.21 -29.62
CA MET A 164 -12.66 15.29 -29.91
C MET A 164 -11.93 16.25 -30.84
N HIS A 165 -12.27 16.24 -32.13
CA HIS A 165 -11.82 17.28 -33.05
C HIS A 165 -12.50 18.59 -32.67
N VAL A 166 -11.77 19.46 -31.96
CA VAL A 166 -12.16 20.86 -31.81
C VAL A 166 -11.81 21.54 -33.13
N ARG A 167 -12.79 22.09 -33.84
CA ARG A 167 -12.50 22.99 -34.98
C ARG A 167 -11.85 24.24 -34.40
N VAL A 168 -10.54 24.37 -34.62
CA VAL A 168 -9.82 25.61 -34.40
C VAL A 168 -10.27 26.59 -35.48
N PRO A 169 -10.86 27.75 -35.14
CA PRO A 169 -11.14 28.80 -36.13
C PRO A 169 -9.84 29.19 -36.83
N THR A 170 -9.90 29.46 -38.13
CA THR A 170 -8.74 29.94 -38.89
C THR A 170 -8.20 31.23 -38.24
N PRO A 171 -6.88 31.31 -37.97
CA PRO A 171 -6.31 32.41 -37.22
C PRO A 171 -6.48 33.74 -37.96
N ASP A 172 -6.94 34.75 -37.25
CA ASP A 172 -6.91 36.13 -37.73
C ASP A 172 -5.51 36.74 -37.55
N LEU A 173 -5.34 37.98 -38.05
CA LEU A 173 -4.05 38.66 -38.14
C LEU A 173 -3.34 38.83 -36.77
N GLU A 174 -4.08 38.77 -35.66
CA GLU A 174 -3.55 38.85 -34.30
C GLU A 174 -2.94 37.51 -33.84
N GLU A 175 -3.56 36.37 -34.21
CA GLU A 175 -3.03 35.05 -33.88
C GLU A 175 -1.73 34.70 -34.63
N ALA A 176 -1.53 35.22 -35.84
CA ALA A 176 -0.26 35.07 -36.57
C ALA A 176 0.92 35.69 -35.79
N LYS A 177 0.69 36.85 -35.16
CA LYS A 177 1.65 37.52 -34.28
C LYS A 177 1.94 36.73 -33.01
N ILE A 178 0.91 36.08 -32.45
CA ILE A 178 1.06 35.21 -31.28
C ILE A 178 1.90 33.99 -31.65
N MET A 179 1.66 33.40 -32.82
CA MET A 179 2.44 32.25 -33.32
C MET A 179 3.91 32.62 -33.56
N GLU A 180 4.18 33.78 -34.17
CA GLU A 180 5.54 34.29 -34.38
C GLU A 180 6.27 34.52 -33.05
N THR A 181 5.55 35.07 -32.06
CA THR A 181 6.09 35.33 -30.71
C THR A 181 6.45 34.03 -30.00
N ILE A 182 5.57 33.02 -30.03
CA ILE A 182 5.82 31.70 -29.45
C ILE A 182 7.02 31.02 -30.14
N GLN A 183 7.11 31.14 -31.47
CA GLN A 183 8.20 30.54 -32.24
C GLN A 183 9.56 31.21 -31.94
N SER A 184 9.57 32.53 -31.77
CA SER A 184 10.75 33.30 -31.36
C SER A 184 11.23 32.91 -29.95
N GLU A 185 10.31 32.78 -28.99
CA GLU A 185 10.62 32.34 -27.62
C GLU A 185 11.12 30.89 -27.57
N LEU A 186 10.53 29.99 -28.37
CA LEU A 186 10.97 28.60 -28.45
C LEU A 186 12.40 28.48 -29.01
N HIS A 187 12.76 29.37 -29.94
CA HIS A 187 14.11 29.43 -30.49
C HIS A 187 15.12 29.97 -29.47
N ASN A 188 14.74 30.99 -28.68
CA ASN A 188 15.56 31.50 -27.57
C ASN A 188 15.82 30.43 -26.50
N LEU A 189 14.83 29.60 -26.18
CA LEU A 189 14.97 28.49 -25.23
C LEU A 189 15.90 27.38 -25.72
N LYS A 190 16.10 27.26 -27.04
CA LYS A 190 16.96 26.24 -27.66
C LYS A 190 18.45 26.64 -27.66
N GLY A 191 18.76 27.92 -27.46
CA GLY A 191 20.12 28.44 -27.32
C GLY A 191 20.69 28.37 -25.90
N GLY A 192 19.86 28.04 -24.90
CA GLY A 192 20.28 27.76 -23.53
C GLY A 192 20.63 26.28 -23.38
N ASP A 193 21.92 25.99 -23.30
CA ASP A 193 22.47 24.64 -23.19
C ASP A 193 21.86 23.90 -21.97
N GLY A 194 20.95 22.96 -22.19
CA GLY A 194 20.36 22.22 -21.08
C GLY A 194 19.19 21.26 -21.28
N ILE A 195 18.46 21.22 -22.41
CA ILE A 195 17.36 20.23 -22.58
C ILE A 195 17.24 19.75 -24.05
N SER A 196 18.25 19.04 -24.55
CA SER A 196 18.31 18.57 -25.95
C SER A 196 17.58 17.24 -26.24
N ARG A 197 16.59 16.81 -25.44
CA ARG A 197 15.98 15.47 -25.65
C ARG A 197 14.47 15.36 -25.81
N SER A 198 13.69 16.45 -25.89
CA SER A 198 12.22 16.30 -25.92
C SER A 198 11.46 16.87 -27.13
N PHE A 199 12.09 17.44 -28.15
CA PHE A 199 11.33 18.12 -29.23
C PHE A 199 11.55 17.60 -30.64
N SER A 200 12.31 16.52 -30.84
CA SER A 200 12.53 15.93 -32.18
C SER A 200 11.31 15.22 -32.78
N ARG A 201 10.11 15.35 -32.21
CA ARG A 201 8.92 14.62 -32.65
C ARG A 201 7.73 15.47 -33.08
N ILE A 202 7.90 16.78 -33.22
CA ILE A 202 6.84 17.64 -33.72
C ILE A 202 7.21 18.08 -35.14
N THR A 203 6.81 17.26 -36.11
CA THR A 203 6.72 17.67 -37.52
C THR A 203 5.29 18.15 -37.74
N ILE A 204 5.13 19.46 -37.95
CA ILE A 204 3.87 20.03 -38.42
C ILE A 204 4.03 20.18 -39.93
N GLU A 205 3.53 19.22 -40.68
CA GLU A 205 3.27 19.40 -42.11
C GLU A 205 1.85 19.93 -42.26
N GLY A 206 1.72 21.13 -42.81
CA GLY A 206 0.43 21.74 -43.14
C GLY A 206 0.04 21.48 -44.59
N PRO A 207 -1.25 21.58 -44.92
CA PRO A 207 -1.71 22.16 -46.17
C PRO A 207 -1.84 23.69 -46.08
#